data_AF-A0A7S0J9Y2-F1
#
_entry.id   AF-A0A7S0J9Y2-F1
#
_cell.length_a   1.000
_cell.length_b   1.000
_cell.length_c   1.000
_cell.angle_alpha   90.00
_cell.angle_beta   90.00
_cell.angle_gamma   90.00
#
_symmetry.space_group_name_H-M   'P 1'
#
loop_
_entity.id
_entity.type
_entity.pdbx_description
1 polymer ?
#
loop_
_entity_poly.entity_id
_entity_poly.type
_entity_poly.pdbx_seq_one_letter_code
_entity_poly.pdbx_strand_id
1 'polypeptide(L)'
;AESTEASVSVPVPPSTAKQDVSITVRTDWLQVSIARHERQPNVLAGVLTYDIDASSLSWALEGSGASRTLLLTFEKAEPIDWSEGLFREHPTPDVPSTAEQLASGSSVAVHPTAQLTTAAHPAAAKSLEPHRAAAASVASGQA
;
A
#
# COMPACT_ATOMS: atom_id res chain seq x y z
N ALA A 1 -21.30 -30.14 -12.81
CA ALA A 1 -21.48 -29.16 -11.74
C ALA A 1 -20.54 -28.03 -12.07
N GLU A 2 -21.08 -26.89 -12.47
CA GLU A 2 -20.29 -25.68 -12.63
C GLU A 2 -19.84 -25.24 -11.23
N SER A 3 -18.54 -25.10 -11.01
CA SER A 3 -18.01 -24.69 -9.72
C SER A 3 -18.40 -23.24 -9.44
N THR A 4 -19.03 -22.99 -8.30
CA THR A 4 -19.33 -21.63 -7.82
C THR A 4 -18.09 -20.98 -7.20
N GLU A 5 -17.10 -21.76 -6.77
CA GLU A 5 -15.84 -21.23 -6.24
C GLU A 5 -14.96 -20.60 -7.33
N ALA A 6 -14.42 -19.42 -7.03
CA ALA A 6 -13.44 -18.71 -7.83
C ALA A 6 -12.24 -18.30 -6.97
N SER A 7 -11.05 -18.26 -7.58
CA SER A 7 -9.82 -17.87 -6.89
C SER A 7 -8.99 -16.90 -7.71
N VAL A 8 -8.41 -15.90 -7.05
CA VAL A 8 -7.59 -14.85 -7.65
C VAL A 8 -6.25 -14.78 -6.94
N SER A 9 -5.18 -14.94 -7.70
CA SER A 9 -3.81 -14.90 -7.20
C SER A 9 -3.13 -13.59 -7.59
N VAL A 10 -2.70 -12.82 -6.60
CA VAL A 10 -2.01 -11.54 -6.78
C VAL A 10 -0.57 -11.67 -6.29
N PRO A 11 0.44 -11.51 -7.14
CA PRO A 11 1.84 -11.52 -6.68
C PRO A 11 2.07 -10.35 -5.72
N VAL A 12 2.78 -10.59 -4.62
CA VAL A 12 3.05 -9.55 -3.61
C VAL A 12 4.54 -9.51 -3.23
N PRO A 13 5.04 -8.36 -2.76
CA PRO A 13 6.40 -8.27 -2.24
C PRO A 13 6.68 -9.29 -1.12
N PRO A 14 7.92 -9.81 -1.00
CA PRO A 14 8.31 -10.77 0.05
C PRO A 14 8.04 -10.25 1.47
N SER A 15 8.20 -8.93 1.65
CA SER A 15 8.01 -8.23 2.92
C SER A 15 6.54 -7.97 3.27
N THR A 16 5.59 -8.32 2.40
CA THR A 16 4.16 -8.10 2.64
C THR A 16 3.69 -8.90 3.85
N ALA A 17 3.20 -8.22 4.88
CA ALA A 17 2.54 -8.85 6.01
C ALA A 17 1.02 -8.72 5.88
N LYS A 18 0.27 -9.49 6.69
CA LYS A 18 -1.20 -9.45 6.69
C LYS A 18 -1.76 -8.05 6.97
N GLN A 19 -1.09 -7.28 7.82
CA GLN A 19 -1.46 -5.90 8.17
C GLN A 19 -1.31 -4.89 7.00
N ASP A 20 -0.50 -5.23 6.00
CA ASP A 20 -0.27 -4.38 4.82
C ASP A 20 -1.36 -4.58 3.76
N VAL A 21 -2.20 -5.61 3.92
CA VAL A 21 -3.24 -5.99 2.96
C VAL A 21 -4.58 -5.44 3.44
N SER A 22 -5.20 -4.63 2.59
CA SER A 22 -6.57 -4.13 2.77
C SER A 22 -7.42 -4.61 1.60
N ILE A 23 -8.43 -5.42 1.90
CA ILE A 23 -9.36 -5.95 0.90
C ILE A 23 -10.74 -5.40 1.20
N THR A 24 -11.33 -4.73 0.21
CA THR A 24 -12.72 -4.28 0.26
C THR A 24 -13.49 -5.04 -0.80
N VAL A 25 -14.50 -5.78 -0.37
CA VAL A 25 -15.34 -6.60 -1.23
C VAL A 25 -16.81 -6.21 -1.09
N ARG A 26 -17.52 -6.25 -2.20
CA ARG A 26 -18.97 -6.14 -2.31
C ARG A 26 -19.45 -7.15 -3.34
N THR A 27 -20.76 -7.27 -3.49
CA THR A 27 -21.39 -8.18 -4.44
C THR A 27 -20.87 -7.96 -5.86
N ASP A 28 -20.72 -6.72 -6.31
CA ASP A 28 -20.28 -6.36 -7.67
C ASP A 28 -18.88 -5.71 -7.72
N TRP A 29 -18.16 -5.58 -6.60
CA TRP A 29 -16.93 -4.79 -6.56
C TRP A 29 -15.83 -5.45 -5.73
N LEU A 30 -14.60 -5.44 -6.25
CA LEU A 30 -13.42 -5.92 -5.54
C LEU A 30 -12.30 -4.88 -5.60
N GLN A 31 -11.75 -4.54 -4.44
CA GLN A 31 -10.57 -3.71 -4.31
C GLN A 31 -9.56 -4.35 -3.35
N VAL A 32 -8.31 -4.42 -3.80
CA VAL A 32 -7.16 -4.93 -3.06
C VAL A 32 -6.07 -3.86 -3.08
N SER A 33 -5.75 -3.35 -1.89
CA SER A 33 -4.68 -2.39 -1.67
C SER A 33 -3.62 -3.08 -0.82
N ILE A 34 -2.36 -3.02 -1.27
CA ILE A 34 -1.23 -3.64 -0.59
C ILE A 34 -0.19 -2.56 -0.33
N ALA A 35 0.21 -2.39 0.93
CA ALA A 35 1.21 -1.40 1.30
C ALA A 35 2.53 -1.67 0.57
N ARG A 36 3.15 -0.63 0.00
CA ARG A 36 4.46 -0.70 -0.68
C ARG A 36 4.48 -1.60 -1.91
N HIS A 37 3.32 -1.88 -2.50
CA HIS A 37 3.21 -2.56 -3.78
C HIS A 37 3.54 -1.61 -4.94
N GLU A 38 4.19 -2.11 -5.99
CA GLU A 38 4.58 -1.31 -7.17
C GLU A 38 3.38 -0.70 -7.93
N ARG A 39 2.21 -1.35 -7.79
CA ARG A 39 0.92 -0.94 -8.40
C ARG A 39 0.03 -0.10 -7.48
N GLN A 40 0.59 0.55 -6.47
CA GLN A 40 -0.20 1.45 -5.64
C GLN A 40 -0.79 2.62 -6.45
N PRO A 41 -1.98 3.13 -6.07
CA PRO A 41 -2.66 2.92 -4.79
C PRO A 41 -3.47 1.61 -4.67
N ASN A 42 -3.91 1.02 -5.79
CA ASN A 42 -4.73 -0.20 -5.79
C ASN A 42 -4.12 -1.25 -6.71
N VAL A 43 -3.80 -2.41 -6.15
CA VAL A 43 -3.22 -3.53 -6.92
C VAL A 43 -4.27 -4.18 -7.80
N LEU A 44 -5.47 -4.34 -7.23
CA LEU A 44 -6.69 -4.66 -7.95
C LEU A 44 -7.76 -3.66 -7.51
N ALA A 45 -8.53 -3.14 -8.45
CA ALA A 45 -9.75 -2.41 -8.16
C ALA A 45 -10.64 -2.53 -9.39
N GLY A 46 -11.93 -2.71 -9.19
CA GLY A 46 -12.90 -2.65 -10.27
C GLY A 46 -14.20 -3.34 -9.98
N VAL A 47 -15.10 -3.15 -10.94
CA VAL A 47 -16.42 -3.78 -10.94
C VAL A 47 -16.26 -5.18 -11.51
N LEU A 48 -16.72 -6.17 -10.76
CA LEU A 48 -16.69 -7.56 -11.15
C LEU A 48 -17.64 -7.78 -12.34
N THR A 49 -17.24 -8.70 -13.22
CA THR A 49 -18.08 -9.08 -14.36
C THR A 49 -19.40 -9.69 -13.90
N TYR A 50 -19.38 -10.41 -12.78
CA TYR A 50 -20.54 -11.06 -12.18
C TYR A 50 -20.53 -10.90 -10.66
N ASP A 51 -21.72 -11.04 -10.08
CA ASP A 51 -21.92 -10.94 -8.65
C ASP A 51 -21.26 -12.10 -7.89
N ILE A 52 -20.73 -11.78 -6.71
CA ILE A 52 -20.14 -12.75 -5.78
C ILE A 52 -20.82 -12.68 -4.41
N ASP A 53 -20.72 -13.77 -3.65
CA ASP A 53 -21.04 -13.73 -2.23
C ASP A 53 -19.85 -13.14 -1.46
N ALA A 54 -19.99 -11.87 -1.09
CA ALA A 54 -18.97 -11.14 -0.34
C ALA A 54 -18.70 -11.73 1.06
N SER A 55 -19.64 -12.51 1.61
CA SER A 55 -19.50 -13.13 2.93
C SER A 55 -18.64 -14.40 2.86
N SER A 56 -18.63 -15.09 1.72
CA SER A 56 -17.75 -16.23 1.43
C SER A 56 -16.32 -15.83 1.06
N LEU A 57 -16.00 -14.53 0.98
CA LEU A 57 -14.62 -14.10 0.70
C LEU A 57 -13.67 -14.52 1.82
N SER A 58 -12.68 -15.32 1.44
CA SER A 58 -11.52 -15.67 2.24
C SER A 58 -10.23 -15.27 1.51
N TRP A 59 -9.16 -15.02 2.27
CA TRP A 59 -7.87 -14.69 1.69
C TRP A 59 -6.72 -15.23 2.53
N ALA A 60 -5.61 -15.53 1.85
CA ALA A 60 -4.38 -16.00 2.46
C ALA A 60 -3.16 -15.43 1.74
N LEU A 61 -2.06 -15.26 2.48
CA LEU A 61 -0.75 -15.04 1.89
C LEU A 61 -0.07 -16.40 1.77
N GLU A 62 0.11 -16.86 0.55
CA GLU A 62 0.79 -18.11 0.22
C GLU A 62 2.18 -17.85 -0.35
N GLY A 63 3.03 -18.88 -0.28
CA GLY A 63 4.41 -18.79 -0.74
C GLY A 63 5.32 -17.99 0.20
N SER A 64 6.60 -17.96 -0.15
CA SER A 64 7.68 -17.38 0.65
C SER A 64 8.65 -16.63 -0.24
N GLY A 65 9.20 -15.52 0.26
CA GLY A 65 10.18 -14.74 -0.48
C GLY A 65 9.62 -14.18 -1.79
N ALA A 66 10.34 -14.39 -2.90
CA ALA A 66 9.98 -13.84 -4.21
C ALA A 66 8.72 -14.46 -4.83
N SER A 67 8.25 -15.61 -4.33
CA SER A 67 7.03 -16.28 -4.81
C SER A 67 5.81 -16.00 -3.92
N ARG A 68 5.89 -14.97 -3.07
CA ARG A 68 4.80 -14.65 -2.16
C ARG A 68 3.61 -14.10 -2.94
N THR A 69 2.43 -14.64 -2.67
CA THR A 69 1.21 -14.37 -3.42
C THR A 69 0.05 -14.19 -2.45
N LEU A 70 -0.81 -13.21 -2.69
CA LEU A 70 -2.11 -13.10 -2.03
C LEU A 70 -3.13 -13.91 -2.84
N LEU A 71 -3.65 -14.97 -2.23
CA LEU A 71 -4.74 -15.76 -2.79
C LEU A 71 -6.06 -15.25 -2.18
N LEU A 72 -6.99 -14.85 -3.04
CA LEU A 72 -8.37 -14.56 -2.67
C LEU A 72 -9.27 -15.68 -3.19
N THR A 73 -10.16 -16.18 -2.35
CA THR A 73 -11.13 -17.23 -2.72
C THR A 73 -12.52 -16.75 -2.32
N PHE A 74 -13.49 -16.87 -3.21
CA PHE A 74 -14.88 -16.46 -2.96
C PHE A 74 -15.83 -17.29 -3.82
N GLU A 75 -17.12 -17.23 -3.49
CA GLU A 75 -18.16 -17.89 -4.26
C GLU A 75 -18.85 -16.90 -5.21
N LYS A 76 -19.10 -17.34 -6.43
CA LYS A 76 -19.94 -16.65 -7.40
C LYS A 76 -21.40 -16.78 -6.98
N ALA A 77 -22.18 -15.72 -7.17
CA ALA A 77 -23.62 -15.75 -6.90
C ALA A 77 -24.36 -16.73 -7.82
N GLU A 78 -23.85 -16.92 -9.04
CA GLU A 78 -24.37 -17.84 -10.02
C GLU A 78 -23.24 -18.72 -10.60
N PRO A 79 -23.55 -19.94 -11.07
CA PRO A 79 -22.59 -20.82 -11.71
C PRO A 79 -22.24 -20.35 -13.14
N ILE A 80 -21.71 -19.13 -13.27
CA ILE A 80 -21.35 -18.52 -14.56
C ILE A 80 -19.86 -18.71 -14.84
N ASP A 81 -19.52 -18.88 -16.11
CA ASP A 81 -18.15 -18.93 -16.59
C ASP A 81 -17.53 -17.53 -16.69
N TRP A 82 -16.34 -17.35 -16.10
CA TRP A 82 -15.65 -16.07 -16.03
C TRP A 82 -14.55 -15.92 -17.09
N SER A 83 -14.64 -16.64 -18.22
CA SER A 83 -13.62 -16.57 -19.29
C SER A 83 -13.47 -15.19 -19.90
N GLU A 84 -14.48 -14.32 -19.77
CA GLU A 84 -14.41 -12.92 -20.22
C GLU A 84 -13.56 -12.03 -19.30
N GLY A 85 -13.16 -12.54 -18.14
CA GLY A 85 -12.30 -11.87 -17.18
C GLY A 85 -13.00 -11.54 -15.86
N LEU A 86 -12.17 -11.19 -14.87
CA LEU A 86 -12.61 -10.88 -13.49
C LEU A 86 -13.36 -9.55 -13.39
N PHE A 87 -12.91 -8.55 -14.15
CA PHE A 87 -13.44 -7.19 -14.09
C PHE A 87 -14.07 -6.80 -15.42
N ARG A 88 -15.29 -6.28 -15.37
CA ARG A 88 -15.91 -5.61 -16.53
C ARG A 88 -15.37 -4.20 -16.73
N GLU A 89 -15.02 -3.54 -15.62
CA GLU A 89 -14.58 -2.15 -15.60
C GLU A 89 -13.41 -2.03 -14.64
N HIS A 90 -12.27 -1.59 -15.19
CA HIS A 90 -11.16 -1.13 -14.39
C HIS A 90 -11.37 0.37 -14.11
N PRO A 91 -11.31 0.82 -12.84
CA PRO A 91 -11.26 2.24 -12.56
C PRO A 91 -9.98 2.74 -13.24
N THR A 92 -10.16 3.56 -14.25
CA THR A 92 -9.05 4.28 -14.86
C THR A 92 -8.41 5.04 -13.70
N PRO A 93 -7.10 4.86 -13.43
CA PRO A 93 -6.46 5.75 -12.49
C PRO A 93 -6.71 7.15 -13.04
N ASP A 94 -7.42 7.97 -12.27
CA ASP A 94 -7.51 9.41 -12.51
C ASP A 94 -6.07 9.89 -12.37
N VAL A 95 -5.32 9.81 -13.47
CA VAL A 95 -4.01 10.41 -13.58
C VAL A 95 -4.33 11.90 -13.61
N PRO A 96 -4.02 12.68 -12.54
CA PRO A 96 -3.93 14.10 -12.76
C PRO A 96 -2.88 14.24 -13.86
N SER A 97 -3.30 14.76 -15.01
CA SER A 97 -2.46 14.98 -16.18
C SER A 97 -1.37 16.00 -15.83
N THR A 98 -0.38 15.60 -15.04
CA THR A 98 0.82 16.36 -14.69
C THR A 98 1.90 16.02 -15.71
N ALA A 99 1.58 16.27 -16.97
CA ALA A 99 2.54 16.18 -18.07
C ALA A 99 2.38 17.31 -19.10
N GLU A 100 1.62 18.36 -18.79
CA GLU A 100 1.49 19.54 -19.66
C GLU A 100 1.70 20.87 -18.90
N GLN A 101 2.83 21.00 -18.20
CA GLN A 101 3.29 22.33 -17.76
C GLN A 101 4.80 22.52 -17.89
N LEU A 102 5.38 21.90 -18.92
CA LEU A 102 6.74 22.15 -19.41
C LEU A 102 6.73 22.54 -20.90
N ALA A 103 5.79 23.39 -21.32
CA ALA A 103 5.91 24.08 -22.60
C ALA A 103 5.08 25.38 -22.61
N SER A 104 5.77 26.50 -22.81
CA SER A 104 5.26 27.84 -23.19
C SER A 104 5.22 28.88 -22.07
N GLY A 105 6.31 29.63 -21.99
CA GLY A 105 6.40 30.85 -21.19
C GLY A 105 7.75 31.54 -21.31
N SER A 106 8.28 31.70 -22.52
CA SER A 106 9.43 32.58 -22.76
C SER A 106 8.96 34.04 -22.80
N SER A 107 9.36 34.86 -21.82
CA SER A 107 9.58 36.30 -22.01
C SER A 107 10.26 36.98 -20.81
N VAL A 108 11.56 37.22 -21.00
CA VAL A 108 12.36 38.44 -20.75
C VAL A 108 12.08 39.32 -19.50
N ALA A 109 13.12 39.31 -18.64
CA ALA A 109 13.80 40.39 -17.93
C ALA A 109 13.01 41.44 -17.11
N VAL A 110 13.44 41.67 -15.85
CA VAL A 110 14.44 42.69 -15.49
C VAL A 110 14.87 42.54 -14.01
N HIS A 111 16.18 42.68 -13.74
CA HIS A 111 16.71 42.95 -12.39
C HIS A 111 16.52 44.45 -12.08
N PRO A 112 16.48 44.88 -10.80
CA PRO A 112 17.74 45.27 -10.14
C PRO A 112 17.83 44.96 -8.62
N THR A 113 19.02 44.49 -8.25
CA THR A 113 19.94 44.96 -7.19
C THR A 113 19.47 45.26 -5.74
N ALA A 114 20.45 45.03 -4.85
CA ALA A 114 20.55 45.32 -3.41
C ALA A 114 19.97 44.24 -2.46
N GLN A 115 20.66 43.80 -1.41
CA GLN A 115 21.98 44.15 -0.89
C GLN A 115 22.49 43.04 0.05
N LEU A 116 23.81 42.97 0.10
CA LEU A 116 24.70 42.33 1.07
C LEU A 116 24.19 42.40 2.53
N THR A 117 24.22 41.30 3.27
CA THR A 117 24.72 41.35 4.65
C THR A 117 25.36 40.03 5.06
N THR A 118 26.52 40.20 5.69
CA THR A 118 27.45 39.19 6.16
C THR A 118 27.21 38.95 7.66
N ALA A 119 27.30 37.71 8.13
CA ALA A 119 27.71 37.32 9.48
C ALA A 119 27.64 35.77 9.54
N ALA A 120 28.76 35.05 9.43
CA ALA A 120 29.75 34.80 10.49
C ALA A 120 29.31 33.75 11.52
N HIS A 121 29.87 32.55 11.29
CA HIS A 121 30.51 31.62 12.23
C HIS A 121 29.68 30.88 13.32
N PRO A 122 30.13 29.67 13.70
CA PRO A 122 29.41 28.64 14.44
C PRO A 122 29.66 28.75 15.94
N ALA A 123 28.74 28.20 16.72
CA ALA A 123 28.93 27.96 18.14
C ALA A 123 28.83 26.46 18.42
N ALA A 124 30.01 25.86 18.61
CA ALA A 124 30.18 24.65 19.39
C ALA A 124 29.88 24.94 20.87
N ALA A 125 29.29 23.98 21.58
CA ALA A 125 29.48 23.75 23.02
C ALA A 125 28.65 22.51 23.40
N LYS A 126 29.29 21.39 23.76
CA LYS A 126 29.43 20.90 25.15
C LYS A 126 28.19 20.14 25.63
N SER A 127 28.25 19.03 26.35
CA SER A 127 29.32 18.28 26.99
C SER A 127 28.66 17.11 27.72
N LEU A 128 29.41 16.03 27.93
CA LEU A 128 29.39 15.17 29.13
C LEU A 128 28.12 14.33 29.44
N GLU A 129 28.23 13.04 29.16
CA GLU A 129 28.02 11.91 30.10
C GLU A 129 28.54 12.20 31.54
N PRO A 130 28.44 11.29 32.56
CA PRO A 130 27.62 10.09 32.79
C PRO A 130 27.02 10.08 34.24
N HIS A 131 26.70 8.87 34.76
CA HIS A 131 26.42 8.45 36.16
C HIS A 131 24.95 8.06 36.44
N ARG A 132 24.59 6.77 36.60
CA ARG A 132 24.98 5.74 37.60
C ARG A 132 24.01 5.71 38.80
N ALA A 133 23.27 4.61 38.93
CA ALA A 133 22.95 3.86 40.17
C ALA A 133 22.09 2.65 39.72
N ALA A 134 22.44 1.37 39.85
CA ALA A 134 23.00 0.56 40.94
C ALA A 134 22.04 0.35 42.14
N ALA A 135 21.85 -0.94 42.46
CA ALA A 135 21.32 -1.55 43.69
C ALA A 135 19.79 -1.58 43.87
N ALA A 136 19.17 -2.59 44.49
CA ALA A 136 19.52 -3.95 44.87
C ALA A 136 18.27 -4.61 45.49
N SER A 137 18.27 -5.94 45.55
CA SER A 137 17.78 -6.75 46.68
C SER A 137 16.28 -7.07 46.91
N VAL A 138 16.06 -8.38 46.98
CA VAL A 138 15.26 -9.21 47.93
C VAL A 138 13.73 -9.13 47.93
N ALA A 139 13.03 -10.28 47.83
CA ALA A 139 12.72 -11.14 48.98
C ALA A 139 11.88 -12.37 48.57
N SER A 140 12.06 -13.43 49.35
CA SER A 140 11.43 -14.75 49.34
C SER A 140 9.90 -14.75 49.43
N GLY A 141 9.25 -15.82 48.97
CA GLY A 141 7.82 -16.05 49.20
C GLY A 141 7.35 -17.43 48.73
N GLN A 142 7.51 -18.39 49.62
CA GLN A 142 7.08 -19.79 49.55
C GLN A 142 5.55 -19.92 49.63
N ALA A 143 4.97 -20.84 48.86
CA ALA A 143 3.87 -21.72 49.26
C ALA A 143 3.88 -22.95 48.33
#